data_AF-A0A9P6Z547-F1
#
_entry.id   AF-A0A9P6Z547-F1
#
_cell.length_a   1.000
_cell.length_b   1.000
_cell.length_c   1.000
_cell.angle_alpha   90.00
_cell.angle_beta   90.00
_cell.angle_gamma   90.00
#
_symmetry.space_group_name_H-M   'P 1'
#
loop_
_entity.id
_entity.type
_entity.pdbx_description
1 polymer ?
#
loop_
_entity_poly.entity_id
_entity_poly.type
_entity_poly.pdbx_seq_one_letter_code
_entity_poly.pdbx_strand_id
1 'polypeptide(L)'
;MFSEAIDSIQYVSRDNLDLCLGALHAIKKSFESDASTRDAFRREGGFTSLVSKIVGLKGAFEEPQRYIHNKNANIEAIHDKIVLVLQNVFSVLTKSLHQHEINKHCFIKDVGYEAVENVIILTDALSHKHITEPLFGILFYFASENEAMLDLFITATPNSVGSNDVPLISETDIIYFIELKLNESIVFIASLEIMPLILRLQDIVSVNVQLSQTILYTLFSLSQGSRGKQIKLNKFELILPLLERLFIYEQTQRMQMSNNKEIFDEYHKKPDKYGVSSSELCYIFKKLYANKGDDSPKYILDLILHEISSSRWRGFIQFNSHNG
;
A
#
# COMPACT_ATOMS: atom_id res chain seq x y z
N MET A 1 -2.81 -33.89 5.80
CA MET A 1 -2.02 -32.76 6.33
C MET A 1 -2.32 -31.43 5.65
N PHE A 2 -2.14 -31.27 4.33
CA PHE A 2 -2.43 -29.98 3.68
C PHE A 2 -3.94 -29.63 3.59
N SER A 3 -4.78 -30.58 3.17
CA SER A 3 -6.25 -30.43 3.21
C SER A 3 -6.73 -30.08 4.62
N GLU A 4 -6.26 -30.82 5.62
CA GLU A 4 -6.59 -30.58 7.03
C GLU A 4 -6.20 -29.17 7.51
N ALA A 5 -5.14 -28.57 6.98
CA ALA A 5 -4.74 -27.20 7.33
C ALA A 5 -5.64 -26.14 6.66
N ILE A 6 -6.08 -26.37 5.42
CA ILE A 6 -7.06 -25.51 4.74
C ILE A 6 -8.43 -25.62 5.40
N ASP A 7 -8.86 -26.86 5.68
CA ASP A 7 -10.07 -27.15 6.44
C ASP A 7 -9.98 -26.47 7.81
N SER A 8 -8.83 -26.55 8.48
CA SER A 8 -8.60 -25.84 9.75
C SER A 8 -8.78 -24.33 9.59
N ILE A 9 -8.25 -23.69 8.55
CA ILE A 9 -8.55 -22.26 8.33
C ILE A 9 -10.05 -22.04 8.10
N GLN A 10 -10.75 -22.87 7.36
CA GLN A 10 -12.19 -22.68 7.14
C GLN A 10 -13.02 -22.88 8.42
N TYR A 11 -12.68 -23.85 9.26
CA TYR A 11 -13.47 -24.27 10.43
C TYR A 11 -12.97 -23.72 11.78
N VAL A 12 -11.76 -23.18 11.88
CA VAL A 12 -11.26 -22.54 13.11
C VAL A 12 -12.18 -21.36 13.45
N SER A 13 -12.66 -21.36 14.69
CA SER A 13 -13.45 -20.24 15.23
C SER A 13 -12.76 -18.92 14.93
N ARG A 14 -13.53 -17.94 14.44
CA ARG A 14 -13.03 -16.60 14.10
C ARG A 14 -12.35 -15.92 15.29
N ASP A 15 -12.73 -16.33 16.50
CA ASP A 15 -12.28 -15.71 17.75
C ASP A 15 -11.01 -16.36 18.32
N ASN A 16 -10.58 -17.53 17.81
CA ASN A 16 -9.38 -18.19 18.32
C ASN A 16 -8.14 -17.82 17.47
N LEU A 17 -7.50 -16.72 17.87
CA LEU A 17 -6.32 -16.18 17.18
C LEU A 17 -5.13 -17.16 17.21
N ASP A 18 -4.93 -17.95 18.27
CA ASP A 18 -3.81 -18.90 18.36
C ASP A 18 -3.93 -20.04 17.36
N LEU A 19 -5.11 -20.65 17.26
CA LEU A 19 -5.37 -21.69 16.29
C LEU A 19 -5.27 -21.15 14.86
N CYS A 20 -5.71 -19.90 14.63
CA CYS A 20 -5.58 -19.23 13.35
C CYS A 20 -4.10 -19.08 12.96
N LEU A 21 -3.26 -18.57 13.87
CA LEU A 21 -1.81 -18.45 13.65
C LEU A 21 -1.15 -19.80 13.39
N GLY A 22 -1.51 -20.84 14.15
CA GLY A 22 -1.00 -22.20 13.96
C GLY A 22 -1.34 -22.75 12.57
N ALA A 23 -2.58 -22.55 12.12
CA ALA A 23 -3.03 -22.99 10.80
C ALA A 23 -2.32 -22.23 9.66
N LEU A 24 -2.21 -20.90 9.75
CA LEU A 24 -1.49 -20.07 8.77
C LEU A 24 -0.01 -20.48 8.66
N HIS A 25 0.64 -20.74 9.80
CA HIS A 25 2.02 -21.23 9.84
C HIS A 25 2.15 -22.61 9.17
N ALA A 26 1.22 -23.53 9.42
CA ALA A 26 1.23 -24.86 8.80
C ALA A 26 1.08 -24.80 7.27
N ILE A 27 0.23 -23.90 6.76
CA ILE A 27 0.09 -23.66 5.31
C ILE A 27 1.39 -23.09 4.73
N LYS A 28 1.97 -22.06 5.37
CA LYS A 28 3.23 -21.46 4.91
C LYS A 28 4.34 -22.52 4.82
N LYS A 29 4.51 -23.34 5.86
CA LYS A 29 5.48 -24.44 5.87
C LYS A 29 5.22 -25.47 4.77
N SER A 30 3.97 -25.71 4.41
CA SER A 30 3.60 -26.62 3.32
C SER A 30 4.04 -26.08 1.95
N PHE A 31 3.88 -24.76 1.70
CA PHE A 31 4.36 -24.11 0.47
C PHE A 31 5.88 -24.16 0.30
N GLU A 32 6.62 -24.17 1.41
CA GLU A 32 8.07 -24.29 1.42
C GLU A 32 8.52 -25.73 1.19
N SER A 33 7.71 -26.70 1.61
CA SER A 33 8.01 -28.13 1.47
C SER A 33 7.71 -28.65 0.06
N ASP A 34 6.62 -28.19 -0.56
CA ASP A 34 6.21 -28.60 -1.91
C ASP A 34 5.50 -27.46 -2.64
N ALA A 35 6.04 -27.05 -3.79
CA ALA A 35 5.46 -26.00 -4.63
C ALA A 35 4.06 -26.36 -5.16
N SER A 36 3.74 -27.65 -5.36
CA SER A 36 2.44 -28.11 -5.85
C SER A 36 1.29 -27.78 -4.89
N THR A 37 1.61 -27.61 -3.60
CA THR A 37 0.62 -27.22 -2.59
C THR A 37 0.06 -25.82 -2.80
N ARG A 38 0.74 -24.95 -3.54
CA ARG A 38 0.20 -23.62 -3.93
C ARG A 38 -0.96 -23.73 -4.91
N ASP A 39 -0.93 -24.72 -5.80
CA ASP A 39 -2.04 -25.00 -6.71
C ASP A 39 -3.21 -25.65 -5.97
N ALA A 40 -2.92 -26.57 -5.05
CA ALA A 40 -3.93 -27.17 -4.18
C ALA A 40 -4.61 -26.09 -3.32
N PHE A 41 -3.83 -25.15 -2.75
CA PHE A 41 -4.36 -24.01 -2.00
C PHE A 41 -5.42 -23.24 -2.77
N ARG A 42 -5.12 -22.90 -4.03
CA ARG A 42 -6.06 -22.21 -4.91
C ARG A 42 -7.31 -23.07 -5.15
N ARG A 43 -7.15 -24.34 -5.51
CA ARG A 43 -8.26 -25.24 -5.87
C ARG A 43 -9.25 -25.45 -4.71
N GLU A 44 -8.75 -25.51 -3.48
CA GLU A 44 -9.56 -25.65 -2.27
C GLU A 44 -10.14 -24.31 -1.76
N GLY A 45 -10.08 -23.23 -2.56
CA GLY A 45 -10.64 -21.94 -2.18
C GLY A 45 -9.83 -21.18 -1.12
N GLY A 46 -8.54 -21.45 -1.00
CA GLY A 46 -7.66 -20.85 0.01
C GLY A 46 -7.65 -19.32 0.00
N PHE A 47 -7.68 -18.68 -1.19
CA PHE A 47 -7.75 -17.21 -1.30
C PHE A 47 -9.02 -16.64 -0.66
N THR A 48 -10.18 -17.19 -1.01
CA THR A 48 -11.47 -16.77 -0.43
C THR A 48 -11.53 -17.05 1.08
N SER A 49 -10.88 -18.12 1.54
CA SER A 49 -10.79 -18.47 2.96
C SER A 49 -9.96 -17.45 3.74
N LEU A 50 -8.83 -16.99 3.19
CA LEU A 50 -8.00 -15.94 3.80
C LEU A 50 -8.73 -14.60 3.87
N VAL A 51 -9.39 -14.17 2.81
CA VAL A 51 -10.20 -12.94 2.84
C VAL A 51 -11.34 -13.05 3.85
N SER A 52 -12.01 -14.21 3.90
CA SER A 52 -13.05 -14.49 4.90
C SER A 52 -12.51 -14.42 6.34
N LYS A 53 -11.23 -14.75 6.57
CA LYS A 53 -10.60 -14.52 7.87
C LYS A 53 -10.42 -13.06 8.20
N ILE A 54 -10.00 -12.22 7.24
CA ILE A 54 -9.92 -10.77 7.47
C ILE A 54 -11.32 -10.21 7.75
N VAL A 55 -12.36 -10.63 7.02
CA VAL A 55 -13.76 -10.28 7.32
C VAL A 55 -14.17 -10.69 8.73
N GLY A 56 -13.68 -11.84 9.21
CA GLY A 56 -13.90 -12.30 10.58
C GLY A 56 -13.34 -11.36 11.64
N LEU A 57 -12.35 -10.54 11.31
CA LEU A 57 -11.74 -9.52 12.18
C LEU A 57 -12.48 -8.17 12.10
N LYS A 58 -13.70 -8.14 11.58
CA LYS A 58 -14.51 -6.91 11.54
C LYS A 58 -14.68 -6.31 12.95
N GLY A 59 -14.33 -5.04 13.13
CA GLY A 59 -14.38 -4.34 14.41
C GLY A 59 -13.46 -4.94 15.49
N ALA A 60 -12.43 -5.71 15.10
CA ALA A 60 -11.58 -6.40 16.07
C ALA A 60 -10.75 -5.45 16.93
N PHE A 61 -10.43 -4.26 16.43
CA PHE A 61 -9.70 -3.23 17.17
C PHE A 61 -10.62 -2.32 18.02
N GLU A 62 -11.91 -2.26 17.72
CA GLU A 62 -12.90 -1.55 18.56
C GLU A 62 -13.36 -2.43 19.74
N GLU A 63 -13.55 -3.73 19.49
CA GLU A 63 -14.02 -4.70 20.49
C GLU A 63 -13.04 -5.87 20.67
N PRO A 64 -11.80 -5.62 21.13
CA PRO A 64 -10.76 -6.65 21.30
C PRO A 64 -11.13 -7.70 22.35
N GLN A 65 -12.10 -7.38 23.21
CA GLN A 65 -12.61 -8.24 24.27
C GLN A 65 -13.19 -9.56 23.75
N ARG A 66 -13.68 -9.59 22.51
CA ARG A 66 -14.20 -10.79 21.83
C ARG A 66 -13.16 -11.91 21.74
N TYR A 67 -11.88 -11.56 21.73
CA TYR A 67 -10.76 -12.49 21.62
C TYR A 67 -10.15 -12.88 22.98
N ILE A 68 -10.67 -12.32 24.09
CA ILE A 68 -10.19 -12.59 25.44
C ILE A 68 -10.70 -13.95 25.90
N HIS A 69 -9.81 -14.95 25.85
CA HIS A 69 -10.07 -16.25 26.46
C HIS A 69 -9.66 -16.27 27.95
N ASN A 70 -8.81 -15.33 28.37
CA ASN A 70 -8.30 -15.20 29.73
C ASN A 70 -8.55 -13.79 30.27
N LYS A 71 -9.37 -13.66 31.33
CA LYS A 71 -9.88 -12.38 31.87
C LYS A 71 -8.81 -11.34 32.26
N ASN A 72 -7.53 -11.74 32.33
CA ASN A 72 -6.41 -10.87 32.68
C ASN A 72 -5.55 -10.44 31.46
N ALA A 73 -5.98 -10.71 30.22
CA ALA A 73 -5.22 -10.34 29.03
C ALA A 73 -5.20 -8.81 28.81
N ASN A 74 -4.01 -8.26 28.56
CA ASN A 74 -3.84 -6.86 28.16
C ASN A 74 -4.46 -6.65 26.76
N ILE A 75 -5.25 -5.59 26.58
CA ILE A 75 -5.86 -5.21 25.30
C ILE A 75 -4.79 -4.98 24.22
N GLU A 76 -3.67 -4.35 24.58
CA GLU A 76 -2.56 -4.11 23.64
C GLU A 76 -2.00 -5.43 23.10
N ALA A 77 -1.80 -6.42 23.98
CA ALA A 77 -1.31 -7.73 23.57
C ALA A 77 -2.28 -8.47 22.62
N ILE A 78 -3.58 -8.16 22.70
CA ILE A 78 -4.59 -8.70 21.78
C ILE A 78 -4.50 -7.97 20.44
N HIS A 79 -4.38 -6.64 20.46
CA HIS A 79 -4.16 -5.87 19.24
C HIS A 79 -2.91 -6.34 18.49
N ASP A 80 -1.79 -6.52 19.18
CA ASP A 80 -0.55 -7.04 18.60
C ASP A 80 -0.77 -8.42 17.98
N LYS A 81 -1.58 -9.26 18.62
CA LYS A 81 -1.92 -10.58 18.12
C LYS A 81 -2.82 -10.54 16.88
N ILE A 82 -3.78 -9.60 16.82
CA ILE A 82 -4.61 -9.38 15.63
C ILE A 82 -3.73 -8.90 14.47
N VAL A 83 -2.80 -7.96 14.73
CA VAL A 83 -1.81 -7.51 13.74
C VAL A 83 -0.96 -8.68 13.25
N LEU A 84 -0.51 -9.56 14.15
CA LEU A 84 0.26 -10.75 13.80
C LEU A 84 -0.54 -11.72 12.92
N VAL A 85 -1.84 -11.88 13.17
CA VAL A 85 -2.74 -12.66 12.30
C VAL A 85 -2.81 -12.04 10.92
N LEU A 86 -3.05 -10.74 10.80
CA LEU A 86 -3.09 -10.03 9.52
C LEU A 86 -1.76 -10.20 8.77
N GLN A 87 -0.63 -10.01 9.44
CA GLN A 87 0.70 -10.21 8.86
C GLN A 87 0.88 -11.64 8.33
N ASN A 88 0.44 -12.66 9.07
CA ASN A 88 0.54 -14.06 8.63
C ASN A 88 -0.41 -14.35 7.46
N VAL A 89 -1.61 -13.77 7.43
CA VAL A 89 -2.53 -13.87 6.29
C VAL A 89 -1.85 -13.32 5.03
N PHE A 90 -1.30 -12.11 5.10
CA PHE A 90 -0.58 -11.51 3.96
C PHE A 90 0.70 -12.27 3.62
N SER A 91 1.40 -12.87 4.59
CA SER A 91 2.56 -13.73 4.32
C SER A 91 2.18 -14.99 3.54
N VAL A 92 1.06 -15.65 3.90
CA VAL A 92 0.53 -16.79 3.15
C VAL A 92 0.12 -16.37 1.74
N LEU A 93 -0.57 -15.23 1.59
CA LEU A 93 -0.88 -14.65 0.27
C LEU A 93 0.40 -14.44 -0.55
N THR A 94 1.39 -13.71 -0.01
CA THR A 94 2.69 -13.49 -0.67
C THR A 94 3.29 -14.80 -1.17
N LYS A 95 3.44 -15.79 -0.29
CA LYS A 95 4.08 -17.07 -0.65
C LYS A 95 3.29 -17.86 -1.69
N SER A 96 1.95 -17.79 -1.66
CA SER A 96 1.09 -18.47 -2.64
C SER A 96 1.13 -17.83 -4.03
N LEU A 97 1.39 -16.52 -4.10
CA LEU A 97 1.45 -15.73 -5.34
C LEU A 97 2.87 -15.58 -5.89
N HIS A 98 3.89 -15.75 -5.04
CA HIS A 98 5.30 -15.56 -5.39
C HIS A 98 5.70 -16.36 -6.63
N GLN A 99 6.08 -15.63 -7.69
CA GLN A 99 6.46 -16.17 -9.00
C GLN A 99 5.44 -17.17 -9.60
N HIS A 100 4.16 -17.09 -9.20
CA HIS A 100 3.12 -18.05 -9.59
C HIS A 100 1.99 -17.36 -10.37
N GLU A 101 2.21 -17.13 -11.66
CA GLU A 101 1.34 -16.31 -12.51
C GLU A 101 -0.12 -16.80 -12.58
N ILE A 102 -0.37 -18.11 -12.58
CA ILE A 102 -1.73 -18.66 -12.55
C ILE A 102 -2.45 -18.27 -11.25
N ASN A 103 -1.73 -18.26 -10.12
CA ASN A 103 -2.31 -17.93 -8.83
C ASN A 103 -2.59 -16.43 -8.73
N LYS A 104 -1.69 -15.59 -9.26
CA LYS A 104 -1.94 -14.14 -9.41
C LYS A 104 -3.18 -13.86 -10.23
N HIS A 105 -3.30 -14.50 -11.39
CA HIS A 105 -4.46 -14.33 -12.26
C HIS A 105 -5.78 -14.74 -11.57
N CYS A 106 -5.80 -15.92 -10.94
CA CYS A 106 -6.97 -16.39 -10.20
C CYS A 106 -7.28 -15.50 -8.98
N PHE A 107 -6.28 -15.06 -8.23
CA PHE A 107 -6.51 -14.15 -7.10
C PHE A 107 -7.15 -12.84 -7.55
N ILE A 108 -6.66 -12.23 -8.64
CA ILE A 108 -7.24 -11.00 -9.19
C ILE A 108 -8.69 -11.23 -9.65
N LYS A 109 -8.96 -12.37 -10.30
CA LYS A 109 -10.28 -12.70 -10.84
C LYS A 109 -11.30 -13.05 -9.75
N ASP A 110 -10.90 -13.87 -8.79
CA ASP A 110 -11.81 -14.52 -7.83
C ASP A 110 -11.99 -13.70 -6.55
N VAL A 111 -11.00 -12.86 -6.21
CA VAL A 111 -11.01 -12.01 -5.01
C VAL A 111 -10.86 -10.54 -5.39
N GLY A 112 -9.77 -10.20 -6.08
CA GLY A 112 -9.45 -8.82 -6.45
C GLY A 112 -8.92 -7.98 -5.28
N TYR A 113 -8.11 -6.97 -5.61
CA TYR A 113 -7.53 -6.07 -4.59
C TYR A 113 -8.57 -5.15 -3.94
N GLU A 114 -9.66 -4.83 -4.64
CA GLU A 114 -10.77 -4.04 -4.06
C GLU A 114 -11.45 -4.77 -2.89
N ALA A 115 -11.60 -6.09 -2.98
CA ALA A 115 -12.09 -6.87 -1.85
C ALA A 115 -11.14 -6.78 -0.66
N VAL A 116 -9.82 -6.84 -0.90
CA VAL A 116 -8.80 -6.68 0.15
C VAL A 116 -8.91 -5.31 0.83
N GLU A 117 -9.10 -4.24 0.06
CA GLU A 117 -9.30 -2.88 0.58
C GLU A 117 -10.52 -2.80 1.50
N ASN A 118 -11.67 -3.29 1.02
CA ASN A 118 -12.91 -3.27 1.78
C ASN A 118 -12.80 -4.04 3.10
N VAL A 119 -12.15 -5.21 3.09
CA VAL A 119 -12.01 -6.00 4.32
C VAL A 119 -11.03 -5.39 5.30
N ILE A 120 -9.98 -4.70 4.85
CA ILE A 120 -9.08 -3.93 5.72
C ILE A 120 -9.83 -2.79 6.39
N ILE A 121 -10.64 -2.05 5.63
CA ILE A 121 -11.44 -0.95 6.18
C ILE A 121 -12.40 -1.50 7.26
N LEU A 122 -13.02 -2.66 7.02
CA LEU A 122 -13.93 -3.29 7.97
C LEU A 122 -13.28 -3.73 9.29
N THR A 123 -11.95 -3.88 9.38
CA THR A 123 -11.32 -4.26 10.65
C THR A 123 -11.22 -3.09 11.63
N ASP A 124 -11.45 -1.85 11.19
CA ASP A 124 -11.23 -0.60 11.95
C ASP A 124 -9.76 -0.34 12.34
N ALA A 125 -8.82 -0.98 11.65
CA ALA A 125 -7.38 -0.83 11.90
C ALA A 125 -6.85 0.58 11.56
N LEU A 126 -7.48 1.25 10.60
CA LEU A 126 -7.10 2.60 10.14
C LEU A 126 -7.47 3.71 11.12
N SER A 127 -8.36 3.42 12.08
CA SER A 127 -8.82 4.37 13.10
C SER A 127 -7.89 4.42 14.33
N HIS A 128 -6.95 3.47 14.45
CA HIS A 128 -6.13 3.27 15.64
C HIS A 128 -4.65 3.51 15.34
N LYS A 129 -4.09 4.63 15.83
CA LYS A 129 -2.72 5.08 15.51
C LYS A 129 -1.65 3.98 15.64
N HIS A 130 -1.67 3.24 16.75
CA HIS A 130 -0.69 2.17 17.03
C HIS A 130 -0.83 0.93 16.13
N ILE A 131 -1.92 0.83 15.35
CA ILE A 131 -2.24 -0.30 14.47
C ILE A 131 -2.07 0.08 13.00
N THR A 132 -2.38 1.33 12.67
CA THR A 132 -2.33 1.85 11.30
C THR A 132 -0.93 1.76 10.71
N GLU A 133 0.11 2.11 11.48
CA GLU A 133 1.51 2.04 11.02
C GLU A 133 1.95 0.60 10.67
N PRO A 134 1.81 -0.41 11.56
CA PRO A 134 2.05 -1.81 11.21
C PRO A 134 1.23 -2.31 10.02
N LEU A 135 -0.02 -1.88 9.88
CA LEU A 135 -0.87 -2.30 8.76
C LEU A 135 -0.30 -1.85 7.41
N PHE A 136 0.15 -0.59 7.27
CA PHE A 136 0.81 -0.14 6.05
C PHE A 136 2.12 -0.90 5.79
N GLY A 137 2.84 -1.25 6.85
CA GLY A 137 4.03 -2.10 6.78
C GLY A 137 3.73 -3.48 6.20
N ILE A 138 2.65 -4.11 6.65
CA ILE A 138 2.16 -5.41 6.14
C ILE A 138 1.77 -5.32 4.67
N LEU A 139 1.06 -4.26 4.25
CA LEU A 139 0.66 -4.08 2.85
C LEU A 139 1.87 -3.85 1.94
N PHE A 140 2.85 -3.10 2.42
CA PHE A 140 4.07 -2.84 1.66
C PHE A 140 5.00 -4.05 1.63
N TYR A 141 5.05 -4.85 2.70
CA TYR A 141 5.64 -6.18 2.70
C TYR A 141 4.99 -7.07 1.64
N PHE A 142 3.67 -7.09 1.56
CA PHE A 142 2.95 -7.90 0.57
C PHE A 142 3.27 -7.44 -0.87
N ALA A 143 3.47 -6.14 -1.08
CA ALA A 143 3.83 -5.59 -2.38
C ALA A 143 5.29 -5.88 -2.79
N SER A 144 6.21 -5.79 -1.83
CA SER A 144 7.67 -5.94 -2.03
C SER A 144 8.20 -7.37 -1.81
N GLU A 145 7.41 -8.22 -1.17
CA GLU A 145 7.78 -9.54 -0.66
C GLU A 145 9.03 -9.52 0.24
N ASN A 146 9.32 -8.38 0.88
CA ASN A 146 10.50 -8.17 1.70
C ASN A 146 10.14 -7.89 3.17
N GLU A 147 10.45 -8.84 4.05
CA GLU A 147 10.12 -8.75 5.49
C GLU A 147 10.83 -7.58 6.18
N ALA A 148 11.97 -7.10 5.67
CA ALA A 148 12.67 -5.93 6.22
C ALA A 148 11.84 -4.63 6.14
N MET A 149 10.77 -4.61 5.33
CA MET A 149 9.92 -3.44 5.15
C MET A 149 8.70 -3.41 6.08
N LEU A 150 8.47 -4.44 6.90
CA LEU A 150 7.33 -4.48 7.83
C LEU A 150 7.32 -3.29 8.78
N ASP A 151 8.51 -2.84 9.21
CA ASP A 151 8.65 -1.76 10.18
C ASP A 151 8.88 -0.40 9.50
N LEU A 152 8.80 -0.30 8.16
CA LEU A 152 9.12 0.92 7.41
C LEU A 152 8.31 2.14 7.87
N PHE A 153 7.05 1.92 8.23
CA PHE A 153 6.13 2.98 8.67
C PHE A 153 5.97 3.06 10.19
N ILE A 154 6.60 2.14 10.94
CA ILE A 154 6.62 2.21 12.39
C ILE A 154 7.65 3.27 12.76
N THR A 155 7.17 4.49 12.92
CA THR A 155 8.03 5.55 13.41
C THR A 155 8.19 5.35 14.91
N ALA A 156 9.41 5.53 15.43
CA ALA A 156 9.59 5.58 16.87
C ALA A 156 8.77 6.77 17.40
N THR A 157 7.57 6.53 17.92
CA THR A 157 6.94 7.50 18.82
C THR A 157 7.95 7.71 19.95
N PRO A 158 8.45 8.93 20.19
CA PRO A 158 9.27 9.21 21.35
C PRO A 158 8.37 9.18 22.59
N ASN A 159 7.98 7.99 23.01
CA ASN A 159 7.36 7.76 24.30
C ASN A 159 8.47 7.47 25.30
N SER A 160 9.24 8.50 25.68
CA SER A 160 9.86 8.51 27.01
C SER A 160 10.24 9.93 27.45
N VAL A 161 9.52 10.41 28.45
CA VAL A 161 9.96 11.33 29.51
C VAL A 161 10.07 12.83 29.15
N GLY A 162 8.97 13.55 29.41
CA GLY A 162 9.06 14.78 30.21
C GLY A 162 9.81 15.99 29.63
N SER A 163 9.63 16.32 28.35
CA SER A 163 9.88 17.68 27.88
C SER A 163 8.90 18.05 26.77
N ASN A 164 8.24 19.19 26.91
CA ASN A 164 7.22 19.74 26.01
C ASN A 164 7.76 20.19 24.63
N ASP A 165 8.91 19.68 24.21
CA ASP A 165 9.57 20.02 22.95
C ASP A 165 9.97 18.71 22.25
N VAL A 166 9.04 18.10 21.51
CA VAL A 166 9.37 17.04 20.56
C VAL A 166 9.88 17.73 19.29
N PRO A 167 11.10 17.42 18.80
CA PRO A 167 11.50 17.93 17.50
C PRO A 167 10.61 17.26 16.45
N LEU A 168 9.86 18.07 15.72
CA LEU A 168 9.21 17.66 14.48
C LEU A 168 10.30 17.01 13.61
N ILE A 169 10.20 15.70 13.34
CA ILE A 169 11.15 15.05 12.42
C ILE A 169 11.06 15.81 11.11
N SER A 170 12.20 16.32 10.63
CA SER A 170 12.19 17.15 9.44
C SER A 170 11.85 16.29 8.22
N GLU A 171 11.18 16.87 7.24
CA GLU A 171 10.81 16.20 6.00
C GLU A 171 12.01 15.58 5.29
N THR A 172 13.16 16.26 5.33
CA THR A 172 14.45 15.77 4.84
C THR A 172 14.91 14.48 5.52
N ASP A 173 14.68 14.35 6.83
CA ASP A 173 15.06 13.16 7.59
C ASP A 173 14.18 11.96 7.22
N ILE A 174 12.89 12.20 6.96
CA ILE A 174 11.94 11.19 6.48
C ILE A 174 12.37 10.67 5.11
N ILE A 175 12.68 11.59 4.17
CA ILE A 175 13.15 11.23 2.83
C ILE A 175 14.43 10.41 2.91
N TYR A 176 15.42 10.89 3.67
CA TYR A 176 16.70 10.21 3.81
C TYR A 176 16.53 8.80 4.40
N PHE A 177 15.70 8.65 5.44
CA PHE A 177 15.40 7.36 6.05
C PHE A 177 14.77 6.38 5.04
N ILE A 178 13.77 6.83 4.28
CA ILE A 178 13.08 6.01 3.27
C ILE A 178 14.07 5.59 2.18
N GLU A 179 14.83 6.53 1.62
CA GLU A 179 15.79 6.23 0.56
C GLU A 179 16.86 5.24 1.04
N LEU A 180 17.37 5.43 2.26
CA LEU A 180 18.33 4.52 2.88
C LEU A 180 17.74 3.12 3.02
N LYS A 181 16.54 2.98 3.59
CA LYS A 181 15.88 1.68 3.77
C LYS A 181 15.56 0.97 2.46
N LEU A 182 15.06 1.70 1.46
CA LEU A 182 14.73 1.15 0.15
C LEU A 182 15.99 0.71 -0.62
N ASN A 183 17.10 1.45 -0.48
CA ASN A 183 18.37 1.13 -1.13
C ASN A 183 19.11 -0.02 -0.45
N GLU A 184 19.18 -0.03 0.88
CA GLU A 184 19.80 -1.12 1.66
C GLU A 184 19.14 -2.47 1.38
N SER A 185 17.82 -2.46 1.21
CA SER A 185 17.02 -3.68 1.09
C SER A 185 16.84 -4.16 -0.36
N ILE A 186 17.40 -3.45 -1.36
CA ILE A 186 17.25 -3.70 -2.80
C ILE A 186 15.79 -4.07 -3.14
N VAL A 187 14.86 -3.18 -2.82
CA VAL A 187 13.43 -3.48 -2.88
C VAL A 187 12.97 -3.71 -4.32
N PHE A 188 12.45 -4.91 -4.59
CA PHE A 188 11.74 -5.26 -5.81
C PHE A 188 10.24 -5.33 -5.53
N ILE A 189 9.41 -4.72 -6.37
CA ILE A 189 7.95 -4.78 -6.21
C ILE A 189 7.43 -5.94 -7.05
N ALA A 190 6.97 -6.99 -6.38
CA ALA A 190 6.44 -8.20 -7.02
C ALA A 190 4.94 -8.11 -7.34
N SER A 191 4.20 -7.38 -6.49
CA SER A 191 2.75 -7.14 -6.64
C SER A 191 2.52 -5.63 -6.73
N LEU A 192 2.51 -5.10 -7.94
CA LEU A 192 2.34 -3.65 -8.19
C LEU A 192 0.88 -3.22 -8.10
N GLU A 193 -0.03 -4.17 -8.30
CA GLU A 193 -1.48 -4.03 -8.32
C GLU A 193 -2.05 -3.54 -6.98
N ILE A 194 -1.33 -3.74 -5.86
CA ILE A 194 -1.76 -3.25 -4.55
C ILE A 194 -1.37 -1.79 -4.29
N MET A 195 -0.47 -1.20 -5.07
CA MET A 195 -0.01 0.17 -4.83
C MET A 195 -1.14 1.22 -4.89
N PRO A 196 -2.10 1.15 -5.83
CA PRO A 196 -3.25 2.06 -5.83
C PRO A 196 -4.12 1.92 -4.59
N LEU A 197 -4.26 0.71 -4.03
CA LEU A 197 -4.96 0.47 -2.77
C LEU A 197 -4.22 1.15 -1.61
N ILE A 198 -2.90 0.99 -1.51
CA ILE A 198 -2.09 1.66 -0.48
C ILE A 198 -2.28 3.18 -0.55
N LEU A 199 -2.29 3.73 -1.78
CA LEU A 199 -2.50 5.15 -2.00
C LEU A 199 -3.91 5.61 -1.57
N ARG A 200 -4.97 4.84 -1.85
CA ARG A 200 -6.33 5.15 -1.40
C ARG A 200 -6.48 5.07 0.11
N LEU A 201 -5.92 4.04 0.74
CA LEU A 201 -5.93 3.92 2.20
C LEU A 201 -5.17 5.06 2.88
N GLN A 202 -4.11 5.57 2.25
CA GLN A 202 -3.37 6.73 2.76
C GLN A 202 -4.25 7.99 2.89
N ASP A 203 -5.26 8.20 2.03
CA ASP A 203 -6.18 9.34 2.17
C ASP A 203 -7.00 9.26 3.46
N ILE A 204 -7.41 8.05 3.84
CA ILE A 204 -8.22 7.80 5.04
C ILE A 204 -7.44 8.22 6.29
N VAL A 205 -6.12 8.06 6.27
CA VAL A 205 -5.23 8.33 7.42
C VAL A 205 -4.50 9.67 7.31
N SER A 206 -4.95 10.56 6.41
CA SER A 206 -4.37 11.89 6.19
C SER A 206 -4.30 12.78 7.44
N VAL A 207 -5.10 12.48 8.47
CA VAL A 207 -5.04 13.14 9.79
C VAL A 207 -3.70 12.91 10.49
N ASN A 208 -3.07 11.73 10.31
CA ASN A 208 -1.70 11.48 10.76
C ASN A 208 -0.73 11.96 9.69
N VAL A 209 -0.39 13.25 9.74
CA VAL A 209 0.45 13.93 8.75
C VAL A 209 1.77 13.20 8.50
N GLN A 210 2.47 12.77 9.57
CA GLN A 210 3.77 12.10 9.45
C GLN A 210 3.68 10.74 8.76
N LEU A 211 2.70 9.91 9.14
CA LEU A 211 2.48 8.62 8.49
C LEU A 211 2.07 8.80 7.02
N SER A 212 1.13 9.72 6.79
CA SER A 212 0.65 10.09 5.46
C SER A 212 1.81 10.51 4.55
N GLN A 213 2.69 11.38 5.02
CA GLN A 213 3.90 11.81 4.29
C GLN A 213 4.86 10.66 4.05
N THR A 214 5.14 9.85 5.07
CA THR A 214 6.04 8.68 4.94
C THR A 214 5.54 7.71 3.86
N ILE A 215 4.23 7.45 3.79
CA ILE A 215 3.63 6.60 2.75
C ILE A 215 3.79 7.23 1.37
N LEU A 216 3.44 8.51 1.22
CA LEU A 216 3.56 9.22 -0.06
C LEU A 216 5.01 9.27 -0.56
N TYR A 217 5.96 9.58 0.32
CA TYR A 217 7.39 9.56 0.02
C TYR A 217 7.88 8.18 -0.37
N THR A 218 7.40 7.13 0.29
CA THR A 218 7.77 5.76 -0.07
C THR A 218 7.30 5.42 -1.48
N LEU A 219 6.04 5.72 -1.81
CA LEU A 219 5.49 5.52 -3.15
C LEU A 219 6.25 6.36 -4.20
N PHE A 220 6.63 7.59 -3.85
CA PHE A 220 7.44 8.46 -4.69
C PHE A 220 8.85 7.92 -4.94
N SER A 221 9.58 7.55 -3.91
CA SER A 221 10.94 7.00 -4.02
C SER A 221 10.96 5.71 -4.83
N LEU A 222 9.92 4.86 -4.73
CA LEU A 222 9.78 3.70 -5.60
C LEU A 222 9.59 4.07 -7.08
N SER A 223 8.86 5.14 -7.36
CA SER A 223 8.70 5.66 -8.72
C SER A 223 10.01 6.21 -9.30
N GLN A 224 10.94 6.71 -8.47
CA GLN A 224 12.24 7.20 -8.93
C GLN A 224 13.24 6.08 -9.31
N GLY A 225 13.06 4.87 -8.77
CA GLY A 225 14.13 3.88 -8.73
C GLY A 225 14.55 3.26 -10.07
N SER A 226 13.69 3.21 -11.10
CA SER A 226 14.08 2.81 -12.47
C SER A 226 12.96 3.02 -13.50
N ARG A 227 13.34 3.17 -14.78
CA ARG A 227 12.40 3.24 -15.93
C ARG A 227 11.41 2.06 -15.97
N GLY A 228 11.87 0.85 -15.66
CA GLY A 228 11.01 -0.33 -15.66
C GLY A 228 9.97 -0.31 -14.55
N LYS A 229 10.31 0.21 -13.37
CA LYS A 229 9.38 0.39 -12.24
C LYS A 229 8.32 1.44 -12.59
N GLN A 230 8.74 2.56 -13.17
CA GLN A 230 7.84 3.65 -13.60
C GLN A 230 6.80 3.20 -14.60
N ILE A 231 7.23 2.56 -15.69
CA ILE A 231 6.32 2.04 -16.72
C ILE A 231 5.28 1.11 -16.10
N LYS A 232 5.71 0.26 -15.16
CA LYS A 232 4.81 -0.66 -14.48
C LYS A 232 3.86 0.04 -13.51
N LEU A 233 4.32 1.03 -12.75
CA LEU A 233 3.47 1.81 -11.83
C LEU A 233 2.43 2.64 -12.59
N ASN A 234 2.80 3.22 -13.73
CA ASN A 234 1.87 3.96 -14.60
C ASN A 234 0.80 3.04 -15.20
N LYS A 235 1.16 1.79 -15.55
CA LYS A 235 0.19 0.78 -16.02
C LYS A 235 -0.91 0.49 -14.99
N PHE A 236 -0.61 0.63 -13.71
CA PHE A 236 -1.57 0.44 -12.62
C PHE A 236 -2.16 1.75 -12.10
N GLU A 237 -2.06 2.84 -12.87
CA GLU A 237 -2.70 4.12 -12.58
C GLU A 237 -2.32 4.68 -11.20
N LEU A 238 -1.06 4.52 -10.76
CA LEU A 238 -0.64 5.10 -9.47
C LEU A 238 -0.44 6.63 -9.56
N ILE A 239 0.01 7.11 -10.72
CA ILE A 239 0.36 8.53 -10.94
C ILE A 239 -0.87 9.41 -11.14
N LEU A 240 -1.88 8.91 -11.84
CA LEU A 240 -3.09 9.69 -12.12
C LEU A 240 -3.82 10.14 -10.84
N PRO A 241 -4.10 9.28 -9.84
CA PRO A 241 -4.70 9.69 -8.57
C PRO A 241 -3.84 10.69 -7.79
N LEU A 242 -2.51 10.56 -7.84
CA LEU A 242 -1.59 11.53 -7.25
C LEU A 242 -1.74 12.91 -7.92
N LEU A 243 -1.78 12.94 -9.26
CA LEU A 243 -2.04 14.16 -10.05
C LEU A 243 -3.46 14.70 -9.81
N GLU A 244 -4.45 13.84 -9.63
CA GLU A 244 -5.83 14.25 -9.35
C GLU A 244 -5.94 15.02 -8.04
N ARG A 245 -5.34 14.48 -6.97
CA ARG A 245 -5.26 15.13 -5.65
C ARG A 245 -4.53 16.47 -5.73
N LEU A 246 -3.47 16.53 -6.51
CA LEU A 246 -2.69 17.72 -6.81
C LEU A 246 -3.51 18.86 -7.40
N PHE A 247 -4.25 18.58 -8.48
CA PHE A 247 -5.07 19.59 -9.15
C PHE A 247 -6.33 19.97 -8.34
N ILE A 248 -6.87 19.06 -7.53
CA ILE A 248 -7.95 19.38 -6.57
C ILE A 248 -7.43 20.32 -5.49
N TYR A 249 -6.22 20.08 -4.96
CA TYR A 249 -5.57 20.95 -3.98
C TYR A 249 -5.41 22.39 -4.52
N GLU A 250 -4.95 22.56 -5.76
CA GLU A 250 -4.85 23.88 -6.39
C GLU A 250 -6.20 24.59 -6.55
N GLN A 251 -7.30 23.85 -6.77
CA GLN A 251 -8.64 24.42 -6.96
C GLN A 251 -9.38 24.76 -5.65
N THR A 252 -9.03 24.17 -4.50
CA THR A 252 -9.91 24.17 -3.30
C THR A 252 -9.56 25.21 -2.21
N GLN A 253 -8.58 26.11 -2.39
CA GLN A 253 -8.14 27.28 -1.54
C GLN A 253 -6.65 27.12 -1.13
N ARG A 254 -5.73 28.11 -1.19
CA ARG A 254 -5.67 29.45 -0.54
C ARG A 254 -5.99 29.54 0.96
N MET A 255 -6.31 28.45 1.64
CA MET A 255 -6.40 28.37 3.10
C MET A 255 -5.91 26.98 3.53
N GLN A 256 -4.91 26.98 4.41
CA GLN A 256 -4.10 25.84 4.87
C GLN A 256 -3.00 25.40 3.89
N MET A 257 -1.77 25.85 4.19
CA MET A 257 -0.54 25.19 3.73
C MET A 257 -0.67 23.70 4.07
N SER A 258 -0.70 22.84 3.05
CA SER A 258 -0.59 21.40 3.28
C SER A 258 0.88 21.01 3.14
N ASN A 259 1.37 20.24 4.11
CA ASN A 259 2.74 19.73 4.16
C ASN A 259 3.08 18.72 3.06
N ASN A 260 2.19 18.50 2.08
CA ASN A 260 2.42 17.59 0.95
C ASN A 260 2.77 18.34 -0.34
N LYS A 261 2.62 19.68 -0.36
CA LYS A 261 2.85 20.51 -1.56
C LYS A 261 4.26 20.36 -2.13
N GLU A 262 5.27 20.17 -1.29
CA GLU A 262 6.65 20.01 -1.75
C GLU A 262 6.91 18.66 -2.45
N ILE A 263 6.35 17.56 -1.91
CA ILE A 263 6.36 16.21 -2.55
C ILE A 263 5.82 16.29 -3.97
N PHE A 264 4.72 16.99 -4.05
CA PHE A 264 3.93 17.22 -5.23
C PHE A 264 4.64 18.14 -6.22
N ASP A 265 5.23 19.24 -5.75
CA ASP A 265 6.09 20.13 -6.54
C ASP A 265 7.35 19.40 -7.04
N GLU A 266 7.90 18.44 -6.29
CA GLU A 266 9.04 17.62 -6.72
C GLU A 266 8.65 16.56 -7.77
N TYR A 267 7.44 16.02 -7.66
CA TYR A 267 6.80 15.22 -8.71
C TYR A 267 6.64 16.03 -10.00
N HIS A 268 6.28 17.31 -9.89
CA HIS A 268 6.08 18.20 -11.04
C HIS A 268 7.38 18.69 -11.69
N LYS A 269 8.50 18.77 -10.95
CA LYS A 269 9.78 19.30 -11.45
C LYS A 269 10.62 18.31 -12.27
N LYS A 270 10.26 17.03 -12.33
CA LYS A 270 11.05 15.98 -13.02
C LYS A 270 10.20 15.03 -13.89
N PRO A 271 9.23 15.51 -14.70
CA PRO A 271 8.27 14.64 -15.38
C PRO A 271 8.89 13.68 -16.41
N ASP A 272 10.01 14.08 -17.01
CA ASP A 272 10.93 13.29 -17.86
C ASP A 272 11.62 12.14 -17.13
N LYS A 273 11.60 12.14 -15.79
CA LYS A 273 12.00 10.98 -14.99
C LYS A 273 10.86 10.00 -14.77
N TYR A 274 9.58 10.37 -14.75
CA TYR A 274 8.48 9.47 -14.34
C TYR A 274 7.72 8.88 -15.52
N GLY A 275 7.68 9.60 -16.66
CA GLY A 275 6.83 9.23 -17.78
C GLY A 275 5.36 9.53 -17.52
N VAL A 276 4.62 9.87 -18.59
CA VAL A 276 3.23 10.31 -18.47
C VAL A 276 2.34 9.44 -19.35
N SER A 277 1.31 8.84 -18.76
CA SER A 277 0.33 8.03 -19.50
C SER A 277 -0.63 8.92 -20.32
N SER A 278 -1.29 8.33 -21.32
CA SER A 278 -2.32 9.05 -22.09
C SER A 278 -3.46 9.55 -21.20
N SER A 279 -3.81 8.81 -20.14
CA SER A 279 -4.85 9.19 -19.18
C SER A 279 -4.43 10.40 -18.35
N GLU A 280 -3.18 10.42 -17.88
CA GLU A 280 -2.58 11.54 -17.15
C GLU A 280 -2.48 12.80 -18.02
N LEU A 281 -2.02 12.66 -19.27
CA LEU A 281 -2.02 13.77 -20.24
C LEU A 281 -3.42 14.30 -20.47
N CYS A 282 -4.40 13.42 -20.72
CA CYS A 282 -5.79 13.82 -20.90
C CYS A 282 -6.35 14.54 -19.67
N TYR A 283 -6.02 14.06 -18.46
CA TYR A 283 -6.44 14.70 -17.22
C TYR A 283 -5.83 16.10 -17.07
N ILE A 284 -4.52 16.23 -17.27
CA ILE A 284 -3.80 17.50 -17.26
C ILE A 284 -4.44 18.46 -18.28
N PHE A 285 -4.57 18.06 -19.55
CA PHE A 285 -5.18 18.89 -20.59
C PHE A 285 -6.62 19.29 -20.27
N LYS A 286 -7.44 18.38 -19.72
CA LYS A 286 -8.83 18.70 -19.31
C LYS A 286 -8.86 19.74 -18.19
N LYS A 287 -7.98 19.62 -17.18
CA LYS A 287 -7.89 20.58 -16.07
C LYS A 287 -7.36 21.94 -16.53
N LEU A 288 -6.34 21.96 -17.38
CA LEU A 288 -5.82 23.19 -18.00
C LEU A 288 -6.86 23.89 -18.87
N TYR A 289 -7.65 23.13 -19.64
CA TYR A 289 -8.72 23.67 -20.49
C TYR A 289 -9.93 24.17 -19.67
N ALA A 290 -10.20 23.61 -18.50
CA ALA A 290 -11.27 24.05 -17.61
C ALA A 290 -10.89 25.36 -16.86
N ASN A 291 -9.61 25.56 -16.53
CA ASN A 291 -9.09 26.72 -15.80
C ASN A 291 -8.64 27.88 -16.74
N LYS A 292 -9.48 28.30 -17.68
CA LYS A 292 -9.17 29.31 -18.73
C LYS A 292 -8.82 30.74 -18.26
N GLY A 293 -8.59 30.98 -16.96
CA GLY A 293 -8.34 32.31 -16.40
C GLY A 293 -7.28 32.37 -15.29
N ASP A 294 -6.63 31.25 -14.97
CA ASP A 294 -5.51 31.23 -14.01
C ASP A 294 -4.21 30.99 -14.79
N ASP A 295 -3.16 31.75 -14.49
CA ASP A 295 -1.84 31.64 -15.14
C ASP A 295 -0.93 30.64 -14.42
N SER A 296 -1.29 30.21 -13.21
CA SER A 296 -0.62 29.13 -12.47
C SER A 296 -0.44 27.82 -13.26
N PRO A 297 -1.38 27.37 -14.13
CA PRO A 297 -1.27 26.11 -14.86
C PRO A 297 -0.44 26.23 -16.15
N LYS A 298 -0.11 27.45 -16.60
CA LYS A 298 0.73 27.68 -17.79
C LYS A 298 2.15 27.15 -17.58
N TYR A 299 2.69 27.26 -16.37
CA TYR A 299 4.02 26.72 -16.05
C TYR A 299 4.08 25.19 -16.20
N ILE A 300 3.03 24.47 -15.81
CA ILE A 300 2.94 23.01 -15.98
C ILE A 300 2.83 22.63 -17.46
N LEU A 301 2.02 23.37 -18.23
CA LEU A 301 1.90 23.15 -19.67
C LEU A 301 3.20 23.48 -20.41
N ASP A 302 3.87 24.57 -20.05
CA ASP A 302 5.15 24.99 -20.61
C ASP A 302 6.27 24.02 -20.26
N LEU A 303 6.29 23.45 -19.04
CA LEU A 303 7.19 22.36 -18.66
C LEU A 303 6.91 21.09 -19.47
N ILE A 304 5.64 20.68 -19.60
CA ILE A 304 5.28 19.51 -20.40
C ILE A 304 5.64 19.71 -21.87
N LEU A 305 5.38 20.90 -22.43
CA LEU A 305 5.72 21.24 -23.81
C LEU A 305 7.23 21.37 -24.02
N HIS A 306 7.94 21.98 -23.07
CA HIS A 306 9.40 22.04 -23.05
C HIS A 306 9.99 20.64 -23.00
N GLU A 307 9.48 19.73 -22.19
CA GLU A 307 9.96 18.35 -22.10
C GLU A 307 9.60 17.50 -23.31
N ILE A 308 8.39 17.67 -23.87
CA ILE A 308 8.00 17.05 -25.15
C ILE A 308 8.88 17.52 -26.31
N SER A 309 9.32 18.78 -26.29
CA SER A 309 10.12 19.39 -27.35
C SER A 309 11.63 19.24 -27.18
N SER A 310 12.14 19.13 -25.94
CA SER A 310 13.56 19.11 -25.61
C SER A 310 14.09 17.74 -25.17
N SER A 311 13.24 16.81 -24.71
CA SER A 311 13.69 15.53 -24.15
C SER A 311 13.04 14.30 -24.80
N ARG A 312 13.49 13.11 -24.38
CA ARG A 312 13.26 11.78 -24.97
C ARG A 312 11.80 11.27 -24.85
N TRP A 313 10.83 12.17 -24.74
CA TRP A 313 9.41 11.88 -24.57
C TRP A 313 8.73 11.17 -25.75
N ARG A 314 9.35 11.18 -26.94
CA ARG A 314 8.87 10.40 -28.10
C ARG A 314 8.70 8.90 -27.80
N GLY A 315 9.35 8.37 -26.75
CA GLY A 315 9.18 6.99 -26.27
C GLY A 315 8.43 6.85 -24.93
N PHE A 316 7.88 7.94 -24.37
CA PHE A 316 7.22 7.98 -23.06
C PHE A 316 5.69 8.08 -23.13
N ILE A 317 5.14 8.60 -24.24
CA ILE A 317 3.68 8.63 -24.44
C ILE A 317 3.21 7.21 -24.76
N GLN A 318 2.72 6.53 -23.73
CA GLN A 318 2.04 5.25 -23.90
C GLN A 318 0.59 5.52 -24.27
N PHE A 319 0.25 5.29 -25.54
CA PHE A 319 -1.14 5.12 -25.94
C PHE A 319 -1.63 3.81 -25.30
N ASN A 320 -2.71 3.88 -24.53
CA ASN A 320 -3.34 2.69 -23.96
C ASN A 320 -3.64 1.73 -25.11
N SER A 321 -2.89 0.62 -25.20
CA SER A 321 -3.23 -0.44 -26.14
C SER A 321 -4.47 -1.13 -25.58
N HIS A 322 -5.62 -0.80 -26.17
CA HIS A 322 -6.80 -1.65 -26.06
C HIS A 322 -6.44 -2.98 -26.73
N ASN A 323 -6.00 -3.95 -25.95
CA ASN A 323 -5.95 -5.33 -26.40
C ASN A 323 -7.25 -5.98 -25.96
N GLY A 324 -8.05 -6.38 -26.96
CA GLY A 324 -9.05 -7.42 -26.80
C GLY A 324 -8.42 -8.80 -26.62
#